data_AF-A0A536GGE1-F1
#
_entry.id   AF-A0A536GGE1-F1
#
_cell.length_a   1.000
_cell.length_b   1.000
_cell.length_c   1.000
_cell.angle_alpha   90.00
_cell.angle_beta   90.00
_cell.angle_gamma   90.00
#
_symmetry.space_group_name_H-M   'P 1'
#
loop_
_entity.id
_entity.type
_entity.pdbx_description
1 polymer ?
#
loop_
_entity_poly.entity_id
_entity_poly.type
_entity_poly.pdbx_seq_one_letter_code
_entity_poly.pdbx_strand_id
1 'polypeptide(L)'
;MHPVDIARSPAERILELTALIGEAEMAAWCAGLLDGSITYDDPRRPPITWLGGRHAAALQLKHGAAWGEQNYWPRVWAGRGLLYVWSASATSAVLSGLHDGAWRVREMSAKVARRREVAVAEPILVALLDDPMQRVRAASDAALSALTARESARFPGSRRPRSWPRCRPLR
;
A
#
# COMPACT_ATOMS: atom_id res chain seq x y z
N MET A 1 -8.05 14.90 23.63
CA MET A 1 -7.41 14.73 22.30
C MET A 1 -6.17 15.61 22.28
N HIS A 2 -4.97 15.04 22.20
CA HIS A 2 -3.75 15.84 22.01
C HIS A 2 -3.85 16.58 20.66
N PRO A 3 -3.48 17.88 20.59
CA PRO A 3 -3.43 18.58 19.31
C PRO A 3 -2.39 17.89 18.43
N VAL A 4 -2.84 17.30 17.31
CA VAL A 4 -1.92 16.75 16.32
C VAL A 4 -1.16 17.90 15.68
N ASP A 5 0.17 17.87 15.76
CA ASP A 5 0.99 18.81 15.03
C ASP A 5 1.02 18.40 13.55
N ILE A 6 0.08 18.97 12.79
CA ILE A 6 -0.08 18.73 11.36
C ILE A 6 1.14 19.17 10.53
N ALA A 7 2.08 19.92 11.13
CA ALA A 7 3.32 20.33 10.50
C ALA A 7 4.39 19.24 10.44
N ARG A 8 4.34 18.27 11.38
CA ARG A 8 5.30 17.16 11.45
C ARG A 8 5.34 16.33 10.17
N SER A 9 6.34 15.46 10.03
CA SER A 9 6.33 14.50 8.94
C SER A 9 5.17 13.49 9.11
N PRO A 10 4.72 12.84 8.01
CA PRO A 10 3.77 11.74 8.13
C PRO A 10 4.25 10.62 9.06
N ALA A 11 5.55 10.27 8.99
CA ALA A 11 6.14 9.23 9.80
C ALA A 11 6.00 9.53 11.30
N GLU A 12 6.38 10.73 11.73
CA GLU A 12 6.29 11.15 13.13
C GLU A 12 4.87 11.06 13.66
N ARG A 13 3.88 11.62 12.94
CA ARG A 13 2.47 11.55 13.35
C ARG A 13 1.95 10.12 13.43
N ILE A 14 2.29 9.29 12.45
CA ILE A 14 1.84 7.90 12.40
C ILE A 14 2.43 7.11 13.57
N LEU A 15 3.73 7.27 13.85
CA LEU A 15 4.39 6.60 14.96
C LEU A 15 3.89 7.12 16.33
N GLU A 16 3.65 8.41 16.45
CA GLU A 16 3.06 9.02 17.65
C GLU A 16 1.66 8.46 17.93
N LEU A 17 0.77 8.44 16.93
CA LEU A 17 -0.56 7.84 17.10
C LEU A 17 -0.46 6.35 17.39
N THR A 18 0.45 5.63 16.73
CA THR A 18 0.69 4.21 16.99
C THR A 18 1.07 3.97 18.45
N ALA A 19 1.87 4.84 19.06
CA ALA A 19 2.21 4.76 20.48
C ALA A 19 1.00 5.00 21.40
N LEU A 20 -0.03 5.73 20.94
CA LEU A 20 -1.23 6.03 21.71
C LEU A 20 -2.31 4.93 21.63
N ILE A 21 -2.54 4.35 20.44
CA ILE A 21 -3.63 3.38 20.21
C ILE A 21 -3.12 1.94 19.98
N GLY A 22 -1.81 1.76 19.87
CA GLY A 22 -1.20 0.48 19.58
C GLY A 22 -1.11 0.14 18.09
N GLU A 23 -0.17 -0.74 17.77
CA GLU A 23 0.16 -1.12 16.39
C GLU A 23 -0.99 -1.81 15.66
N ALA A 24 -1.66 -2.75 16.34
CA ALA A 24 -2.77 -3.50 15.77
C ALA A 24 -3.95 -2.59 15.40
N GLU A 25 -4.30 -1.64 16.26
CA GLU A 25 -5.40 -0.71 16.02
C GLU A 25 -5.07 0.27 14.90
N MET A 26 -3.85 0.81 14.88
CA MET A 26 -3.40 1.70 13.81
C MET A 26 -3.38 0.98 12.45
N ALA A 27 -2.86 -0.26 12.39
CA ALA A 27 -2.85 -1.06 11.18
C ALA A 27 -4.28 -1.40 10.71
N ALA A 28 -5.18 -1.76 11.62
CA ALA A 28 -6.57 -2.06 11.30
C ALA A 28 -7.31 -0.81 10.78
N TRP A 29 -7.05 0.35 11.35
CA TRP A 29 -7.61 1.62 10.86
C TRP A 29 -7.11 1.95 9.45
N CYS A 30 -5.81 1.83 9.18
CA CYS A 30 -5.28 2.02 7.84
C CYS A 30 -5.82 0.97 6.84
N ALA A 31 -5.94 -0.29 7.24
CA ALA A 31 -6.50 -1.33 6.39
C ALA A 31 -7.96 -1.01 6.02
N GLY A 32 -8.79 -0.68 7.01
CA GLY A 32 -10.21 -0.41 6.77
C GLY A 32 -10.47 0.87 5.97
N LEU A 33 -9.62 1.88 6.10
CA LEU A 33 -9.66 3.04 5.21
C LEU A 33 -9.27 2.66 3.77
N LEU A 34 -8.28 1.80 3.60
CA LEU A 34 -7.77 1.41 2.28
C LEU A 34 -8.77 0.53 1.50
N ASP A 35 -9.45 -0.40 2.17
CA ASP A 35 -10.48 -1.25 1.55
C ASP A 35 -11.89 -0.63 1.53
N GLY A 36 -12.06 0.50 2.23
CA GLY A 36 -13.32 1.24 2.29
C GLY A 36 -14.33 0.72 3.32
N SER A 37 -13.96 -0.24 4.17
CA SER A 37 -14.80 -0.70 5.29
C SER A 37 -14.92 0.33 6.42
N ILE A 38 -14.00 1.31 6.47
CA ILE A 38 -14.03 2.45 7.40
C ILE A 38 -14.09 3.74 6.59
N THR A 39 -15.00 4.65 6.98
CA THR A 39 -15.05 5.99 6.42
C THR A 39 -14.08 6.93 7.15
N TYR A 40 -13.54 7.92 6.44
CA TYR A 40 -12.54 8.84 6.98
C TYR A 40 -13.08 9.78 8.08
N ASP A 41 -14.39 9.90 8.18
CA ASP A 41 -15.15 10.73 9.11
C ASP A 41 -15.84 9.92 10.21
N ASP A 42 -15.53 8.61 10.35
CA ASP A 42 -16.05 7.79 11.44
C ASP A 42 -15.64 8.38 12.81
N PRO A 43 -16.60 8.82 13.65
CA PRO A 43 -16.32 9.47 14.92
C PRO A 43 -15.67 8.54 15.95
N ARG A 44 -15.68 7.21 15.70
CA ARG A 44 -14.99 6.22 16.54
C ARG A 44 -13.50 6.11 16.23
N ARG A 45 -13.01 6.79 15.19
CA ARG A 45 -11.61 6.72 14.74
C ARG A 45 -10.86 8.02 15.02
N PRO A 46 -9.53 7.97 15.07
CA PRO A 46 -8.72 9.19 15.15
C PRO A 46 -9.01 10.11 13.95
N PRO A 47 -8.88 11.43 14.11
CA PRO A 47 -9.03 12.37 13.00
C PRO A 47 -8.11 12.03 11.83
N ILE A 48 -8.64 12.09 10.60
CA ILE A 48 -7.88 11.79 9.38
C ILE A 48 -6.62 12.68 9.19
N THR A 49 -6.54 13.80 9.91
CA THR A 49 -5.35 14.67 9.98
C THR A 49 -4.11 13.99 10.55
N TRP A 50 -4.25 12.93 11.35
CA TRP A 50 -3.12 12.08 11.74
C TRP A 50 -2.41 11.48 10.52
N LEU A 51 -3.19 11.01 9.55
CA LEU A 51 -2.67 10.42 8.31
C LEU A 51 -2.33 11.48 7.25
N GLY A 52 -3.22 12.45 7.02
CA GLY A 52 -3.11 13.42 5.92
C GLY A 52 -2.48 14.78 6.28
N GLY A 53 -2.24 15.06 7.56
CA GLY A 53 -1.61 16.31 8.04
C GLY A 53 -2.30 17.57 7.52
N ARG A 54 -1.50 18.59 7.14
CA ARG A 54 -2.00 19.85 6.56
C ARG A 54 -2.92 19.64 5.36
N HIS A 55 -2.66 18.63 4.53
CA HIS A 55 -3.48 18.39 3.35
C HIS A 55 -4.89 17.90 3.72
N ALA A 56 -5.00 17.00 4.71
CA ALA A 56 -6.30 16.62 5.27
C ALA A 56 -7.04 17.82 5.87
N ALA A 57 -6.35 18.64 6.66
CA ALA A 57 -6.96 19.83 7.25
C ALA A 57 -7.48 20.80 6.17
N ALA A 58 -6.68 21.05 5.12
CA ALA A 58 -7.09 21.90 4.02
C ALA A 58 -8.26 21.34 3.20
N LEU A 59 -8.32 20.00 3.02
CA LEU A 59 -9.44 19.36 2.34
C LEU A 59 -10.72 19.38 3.18
N GLN A 60 -10.63 19.25 4.50
CA GLN A 60 -11.79 19.36 5.40
C GLN A 60 -12.41 20.78 5.39
N LEU A 61 -11.60 21.82 5.16
CA LEU A 61 -12.07 23.21 5.01
C LEU A 61 -12.75 23.46 3.65
N LYS A 62 -12.54 22.58 2.66
CA LYS A 62 -13.16 22.69 1.34
C LYS A 62 -14.47 21.89 1.33
N HIS A 63 -15.60 22.57 1.49
CA HIS A 63 -16.93 21.96 1.38
C HIS A 63 -17.30 21.68 -0.10
N GLY A 64 -18.15 20.66 -0.35
CA GLY A 64 -18.85 20.47 -1.63
C GLY A 64 -18.12 19.62 -2.69
N ALA A 65 -18.39 19.92 -3.97
CA ALA A 65 -17.99 19.11 -5.14
C ALA A 65 -16.48 18.85 -5.27
N ALA A 66 -15.63 19.77 -4.77
CA ALA A 66 -14.17 19.62 -4.76
C ALA A 66 -13.68 18.42 -3.93
N TRP A 67 -14.50 17.96 -2.98
CA TRP A 67 -14.23 16.76 -2.18
C TRP A 67 -14.49 15.47 -2.97
N GLY A 68 -15.49 15.48 -3.87
CA GLY A 68 -15.90 14.31 -4.66
C GLY A 68 -14.82 13.79 -5.60
N GLU A 69 -14.10 14.69 -6.29
CA GLU A 69 -13.00 14.34 -7.20
C GLU A 69 -11.74 13.86 -6.47
N GLN A 70 -11.64 14.13 -5.16
CA GLN A 70 -10.46 13.89 -4.33
C GLN A 70 -10.73 12.87 -3.21
N ASN A 71 -11.84 12.14 -3.30
CA ASN A 71 -12.29 11.15 -2.31
C ASN A 71 -11.34 9.96 -2.10
N TYR A 72 -10.32 9.80 -2.95
CA TYR A 72 -9.33 8.73 -2.87
C TYR A 72 -8.18 9.02 -1.90
N TRP A 73 -8.00 10.27 -1.47
CA TRP A 73 -6.87 10.64 -0.61
C TRP A 73 -6.82 9.91 0.74
N PRO A 74 -7.94 9.70 1.46
CA PRO A 74 -7.92 8.90 2.67
C PRO A 74 -7.29 7.53 2.46
N ARG A 75 -7.61 6.85 1.34
CA ARG A 75 -7.03 5.55 0.99
C ARG A 75 -5.54 5.63 0.68
N VAL A 76 -5.10 6.68 -0.01
CA VAL A 76 -3.66 6.93 -0.24
C VAL A 76 -2.91 7.17 1.07
N TRP A 77 -3.47 7.96 1.98
CA TRP A 77 -2.83 8.22 3.26
C TRP A 77 -2.82 6.99 4.16
N ALA A 78 -3.86 6.17 4.11
CA ALA A 78 -3.94 4.90 4.80
C ALA A 78 -2.89 3.91 4.28
N GLY A 79 -2.74 3.78 2.96
CA GLY A 79 -1.66 3.01 2.34
C GLY A 79 -0.28 3.51 2.78
N ARG A 80 -0.07 4.83 2.86
CA ARG A 80 1.17 5.38 3.44
C ARG A 80 1.34 5.02 4.92
N GLY A 81 0.26 5.01 5.70
CA GLY A 81 0.23 4.48 7.07
C GLY A 81 0.86 3.10 7.16
N LEU A 82 0.43 2.19 6.28
CA LEU A 82 0.91 0.81 6.21
C LEU A 82 2.40 0.67 5.83
N LEU A 83 3.07 1.74 5.37
CA LEU A 83 4.54 1.74 5.20
C LEU A 83 5.30 1.86 6.53
N TYR A 84 4.67 2.43 7.56
CA TYR A 84 5.27 2.66 8.87
C TYR A 84 4.79 1.64 9.89
N VAL A 85 3.48 1.39 9.96
CA VAL A 85 2.85 0.38 10.83
C VAL A 85 2.39 -0.83 10.00
N TRP A 86 2.37 -2.04 10.55
CA TRP A 86 1.89 -3.21 9.79
C TRP A 86 1.26 -4.29 10.65
N SER A 87 0.24 -4.93 10.09
CA SER A 87 -0.30 -6.20 10.56
C SER A 87 -0.52 -7.09 9.34
N ALA A 88 -0.29 -8.39 9.47
CA ALA A 88 -0.57 -9.35 8.41
C ALA A 88 -2.06 -9.34 7.99
N SER A 89 -2.97 -8.95 8.90
CA SER A 89 -4.40 -8.77 8.60
C SER A 89 -4.68 -7.67 7.57
N ALA A 90 -3.76 -6.73 7.35
CA ALA A 90 -3.89 -5.67 6.34
C ALA A 90 -3.64 -6.17 4.91
N THR A 91 -3.22 -7.44 4.73
CA THR A 91 -2.89 -8.02 3.42
C THR A 91 -4.07 -7.91 2.45
N SER A 92 -5.28 -8.30 2.85
CA SER A 92 -6.48 -8.23 2.00
C SER A 92 -6.78 -6.80 1.54
N ALA A 93 -6.62 -5.81 2.43
CA ALA A 93 -6.80 -4.41 2.10
C ALA A 93 -5.77 -3.91 1.08
N VAL A 94 -4.51 -4.34 1.19
CA VAL A 94 -3.48 -4.02 0.19
C VAL A 94 -3.83 -4.64 -1.17
N LEU A 95 -4.30 -5.89 -1.20
CA LEU A 95 -4.74 -6.52 -2.45
C LEU A 95 -5.92 -5.78 -3.08
N SER A 96 -6.91 -5.38 -2.27
CA SER A 96 -8.02 -4.54 -2.72
C SER A 96 -7.52 -3.20 -3.31
N GLY A 97 -6.59 -2.54 -2.62
CA GLY A 97 -5.99 -1.28 -3.06
C GLY A 97 -5.19 -1.37 -4.37
N LEU A 98 -4.70 -2.56 -4.76
CA LEU A 98 -4.07 -2.77 -6.06
C LEU A 98 -5.08 -2.77 -7.23
N HIS A 99 -6.37 -3.01 -6.94
CA HIS A 99 -7.47 -2.95 -7.92
C HIS A 99 -8.23 -1.62 -7.90
N ASP A 100 -7.80 -0.65 -7.08
CA ASP A 100 -8.54 0.61 -6.90
C ASP A 100 -8.66 1.41 -8.21
N GLY A 101 -9.80 2.06 -8.42
CA GLY A 101 -10.02 2.92 -9.59
C GLY A 101 -9.05 4.12 -9.67
N ALA A 102 -8.63 4.65 -8.52
CA ALA A 102 -7.66 5.74 -8.45
C ALA A 102 -6.23 5.20 -8.57
N TRP A 103 -5.53 5.60 -9.65
CA TRP A 103 -4.16 5.16 -9.93
C TRP A 103 -3.19 5.41 -8.76
N ARG A 104 -3.41 6.47 -7.98
CA ARG A 104 -2.55 6.82 -6.84
C ARG A 104 -2.71 5.87 -5.65
N VAL A 105 -3.88 5.25 -5.51
CA VAL A 105 -4.10 4.17 -4.53
C VAL A 105 -3.39 2.91 -5.00
N ARG A 106 -3.50 2.54 -6.29
CA ARG A 106 -2.75 1.40 -6.86
C ARG A 106 -1.24 1.57 -6.69
N GLU A 107 -0.71 2.75 -7.03
CA GLU A 107 0.71 3.10 -6.84
C GLU A 107 1.13 2.93 -5.37
N MET A 108 0.33 3.43 -4.43
CA MET A 108 0.66 3.33 -3.00
C MET A 108 0.59 1.89 -2.50
N SER A 109 -0.42 1.13 -2.91
CA SER A 109 -0.60 -0.28 -2.55
C SER A 109 0.56 -1.14 -3.08
N ALA A 110 1.06 -0.87 -4.29
CA ALA A 110 2.24 -1.54 -4.82
C ALA A 110 3.51 -1.25 -3.98
N LYS A 111 3.66 -0.01 -3.50
CA LYS A 111 4.76 0.35 -2.57
C LYS A 111 4.65 -0.35 -1.22
N VAL A 112 3.43 -0.51 -0.70
CA VAL A 112 3.20 -1.29 0.54
C VAL A 112 3.50 -2.75 0.31
N ALA A 113 2.98 -3.35 -0.77
CA ALA A 113 3.24 -4.73 -1.14
C ALA A 113 4.75 -5.02 -1.24
N ARG A 114 5.52 -4.10 -1.84
CA ARG A 114 6.99 -4.16 -1.85
C ARG A 114 7.58 -4.10 -0.44
N ARG A 115 7.23 -3.06 0.34
CA ARG A 115 7.83 -2.79 1.67
C ARG A 115 7.55 -3.89 2.67
N ARG A 116 6.38 -4.53 2.56
CA ARG A 116 5.87 -5.57 3.46
C ARG A 116 5.99 -6.96 2.85
N GLU A 117 6.57 -7.04 1.66
CA GLU A 117 6.88 -8.27 0.95
C GLU A 117 5.69 -9.22 0.78
N VAL A 118 4.54 -8.65 0.42
CA VAL A 118 3.26 -9.35 0.25
C VAL A 118 3.34 -10.24 -1.00
N ALA A 119 3.82 -11.47 -0.85
CA ALA A 119 4.07 -12.39 -1.96
C ALA A 119 2.80 -12.73 -2.76
N VAL A 120 1.67 -12.88 -2.08
CA VAL A 120 0.37 -13.17 -2.72
C VAL A 120 -0.11 -12.07 -3.68
N ALA A 121 0.50 -10.88 -3.63
CA ALA A 121 0.21 -9.79 -4.57
C ALA A 121 0.84 -10.00 -5.96
N GLU A 122 1.76 -10.94 -6.13
CA GLU A 122 2.55 -11.11 -7.35
C GLU A 122 1.71 -11.17 -8.64
N PRO A 123 0.63 -11.98 -8.75
CA PRO A 123 -0.17 -12.02 -9.98
C PRO A 123 -0.81 -10.67 -10.34
N ILE A 124 -1.22 -9.91 -9.32
CA ILE A 124 -1.84 -8.59 -9.51
C ILE A 124 -0.76 -7.57 -9.94
N LEU A 125 0.41 -7.62 -9.31
CA LEU A 125 1.54 -6.76 -9.66
C LEU A 125 2.04 -7.00 -11.09
N VAL A 126 2.03 -8.25 -11.56
CA VAL A 126 2.32 -8.58 -12.97
C VAL A 126 1.32 -7.91 -13.91
N ALA A 127 0.01 -7.98 -13.61
CA ALA A 127 -1.01 -7.32 -14.42
C ALA A 127 -0.85 -5.79 -14.44
N LEU A 128 -0.40 -5.18 -13.34
CA LEU A 128 -0.16 -3.73 -13.25
C LEU A 128 1.08 -3.26 -14.03
N LEU A 129 1.88 -4.16 -14.61
CA LEU A 129 2.92 -3.77 -15.58
C LEU A 129 2.33 -3.18 -16.85
N ASP A 130 1.05 -3.44 -17.15
CA ASP A 130 0.32 -2.85 -18.28
C ASP A 130 -0.63 -1.71 -17.85
N ASP A 131 -0.53 -1.23 -16.60
CA ASP A 131 -1.36 -0.12 -16.10
C ASP A 131 -1.16 1.13 -16.98
N PRO A 132 -2.22 1.89 -17.33
CA PRO A 132 -2.07 3.10 -18.16
C PRO A 132 -1.13 4.13 -17.54
N MET A 133 -1.01 4.17 -16.22
CA MET A 133 -0.19 5.13 -15.51
C MET A 133 1.24 4.63 -15.28
N GLN A 134 2.22 5.32 -15.88
CA GLN A 134 3.65 4.95 -15.78
C GLN A 134 4.15 4.77 -14.34
N ARG A 135 3.65 5.60 -13.41
CA ARG A 135 4.01 5.52 -11.99
C ARG A 135 3.54 4.22 -11.33
N VAL A 136 2.39 3.69 -11.74
CA VAL A 136 1.88 2.41 -11.24
C VAL A 136 2.72 1.27 -11.80
N ARG A 137 3.04 1.30 -13.10
CA ARG A 137 3.95 0.33 -13.73
C ARG A 137 5.30 0.25 -13.00
N ALA A 138 5.94 1.40 -12.79
CA ALA A 138 7.23 1.49 -12.10
C ALA A 138 7.17 1.00 -10.64
N ALA A 139 6.08 1.30 -9.92
CA ALA A 139 5.89 0.81 -8.56
C ALA A 139 5.71 -0.72 -8.51
N SER A 140 5.00 -1.27 -9.50
CA SER A 140 4.75 -2.72 -9.61
C SER A 140 6.00 -3.48 -9.99
N ASP A 141 6.76 -3.00 -10.97
CA ASP A 141 8.07 -3.56 -11.35
C ASP A 141 9.05 -3.58 -10.18
N ALA A 142 9.13 -2.49 -9.42
CA ALA A 142 9.95 -2.42 -8.21
C ALA A 142 9.49 -3.39 -7.10
N ALA A 143 8.19 -3.67 -7.02
CA ALA A 143 7.65 -4.63 -6.07
C ALA A 143 8.01 -6.07 -6.46
N LEU A 144 7.81 -6.43 -7.73
CA LEU A 144 8.16 -7.75 -8.28
C LEU A 144 9.65 -8.04 -8.12
N SER A 145 10.51 -7.06 -8.46
CA SER A 145 11.95 -7.19 -8.30
C SER A 145 12.36 -7.52 -6.86
N ALA A 146 11.72 -6.90 -5.86
CA ALA A 146 11.99 -7.17 -4.46
C ALA A 146 11.51 -8.57 -4.02
N LEU A 147 10.35 -9.01 -4.50
CA LEU A 147 9.81 -10.35 -4.21
C LEU A 147 10.73 -11.45 -4.78
N THR A 148 11.15 -11.31 -6.04
CA THR A 148 12.08 -12.25 -6.70
C THR A 148 13.44 -12.31 -6.03
N ALA A 149 14.00 -11.15 -5.64
CA ALA A 149 15.28 -11.10 -4.94
C ALA A 149 15.23 -11.86 -3.61
N ARG A 150 14.10 -11.76 -2.90
CA ARG A 150 13.88 -12.46 -1.64
C ARG A 150 13.64 -13.95 -1.80
N GLU A 151 12.91 -14.37 -2.83
CA GLU A 151 12.75 -15.81 -3.14
C GLU A 151 14.12 -16.44 -3.44
N SER A 152 14.94 -15.75 -4.24
CA SER A 152 16.32 -16.16 -4.53
C SER A 152 17.18 -16.24 -3.27
N ALA A 153 17.03 -15.30 -2.33
CA ALA A 153 17.73 -15.32 -1.05
C ALA A 153 17.26 -16.46 -0.11
N ARG A 154 15.97 -16.85 -0.20
CA ARG A 154 15.40 -17.98 0.55
C ARG A 154 15.88 -19.33 0.01
N PHE A 155 16.15 -19.42 -1.29
CA PHE A 155 16.65 -20.63 -1.95
C PHE A 155 17.95 -20.37 -2.72
N PRO A 156 19.09 -20.17 -2.02
CA PRO A 156 20.38 -19.98 -2.65
C PRO A 156 20.83 -21.29 -3.30
N GLY A 157 20.42 -21.53 -4.55
CA GLY A 157 20.76 -22.77 -5.28
C GLY A 157 19.81 -23.15 -6.42
N SER A 158 18.61 -22.56 -6.52
CA SER A 158 17.65 -22.88 -7.60
C SER A 158 18.00 -22.19 -8.92
N ARG A 159 19.23 -22.31 -9.41
CA ARG A 159 19.47 -22.12 -10.85
C ARG A 159 18.86 -23.31 -11.56
N ARG A 160 17.76 -23.10 -12.29
CA ARG A 160 17.25 -24.13 -13.21
C ARG A 160 18.40 -24.54 -14.15
N PRO A 161 18.78 -25.82 -14.24
CA PRO A 161 19.76 -26.22 -15.23
C PRO A 161 19.15 -26.04 -16.62
N ARG A 162 19.77 -25.18 -17.46
CA ARG A 162 19.54 -25.21 -18.90
C ARG A 162 20.22 -26.45 -19.46
N SER A 163 19.48 -27.55 -19.57
CA SER A 163 19.86 -28.62 -20.49
C SER A 163 18.62 -29.44 -20.88
N TRP A 164 18.03 -29.11 -22.02
CA TRP A 164 17.29 -30.07 -22.81
C TRP A 164 18.31 -30.81 -23.69
N PRO A 165 18.49 -32.14 -23.56
CA PRO A 165 19.19 -32.88 -24.58
C PRO A 165 18.29 -32.96 -25.82
N ARG A 166 18.80 -32.51 -26.96
CA ARG A 166 18.22 -32.79 -28.27
C ARG A 166 18.33 -34.30 -28.52
N CYS A 167 17.24 -35.03 -28.40
CA CYS A 167 17.15 -36.37 -29.00
C CYS A 167 17.19 -36.19 -30.53
N ARG A 168 18.30 -36.56 -31.16
CA ARG A 168 18.33 -36.93 -32.58
C ARG A 168 17.92 -38.40 -32.67
N PRO A 169 16.96 -38.78 -33.53
CA PRO A 169 16.79 -40.18 -33.87
C PRO A 169 17.99 -40.64 -34.71
N LEU A 170 18.56 -41.78 -34.33
CA LEU A 170 19.45 -42.56 -35.17
C LEU A 170 18.63 -43.16 -36.33
N ARG A 171 19.31 -43.31 -37.46
CA ARG A 171 18.81 -43.79 -38.76
C ARG A 171 18.21 -45.19 -38.69
#